data_AF-A0A532T360-F1
#
_entry.id   AF-A0A532T360-F1
#
_cell.length_a   1.000
_cell.length_b   1.000
_cell.length_c   1.000
_cell.angle_alpha   90.00
_cell.angle_beta   90.00
_cell.angle_gamma   90.00
#
_symmetry.space_group_name_H-M   'P 1'
#
loop_
_entity.id
_entity.type
_entity.pdbx_description
1 polymer ?
#
loop_
_entity_poly.entity_id
_entity_poly.type
_entity_poly.pdbx_seq_one_letter_code
_entity_poly.pdbx_strand_id
1 'polypeptide(L)'
;MVEFNKDGSLKLPANLLRKKQEKEVKLKKGNCMLINREIVSSTSPKKCALNLKLSDAISDNRFVDNIYKDFLEKSSVPSKIIKMSEKEFRIEIETHFKRCSDCNSLINKFRDFLDNNIIEEKGVCSYEGNSFSKNFCYEDYFD
;
A
#
# COMPACT_ATOMS: atom_id res chain seq x y z
N MET A 1 5.18 -24.29 18.90
CA MET A 1 4.51 -24.11 20.21
C MET A 1 4.01 -22.69 20.25
N VAL A 2 2.70 -22.48 20.36
CA VAL A 2 2.09 -21.15 20.32
C VAL A 2 2.04 -20.64 21.75
N GLU A 3 2.79 -19.59 22.07
CA GLU A 3 2.75 -18.99 23.40
C GLU A 3 1.62 -17.97 23.48
N PHE A 4 0.86 -18.00 24.57
CA PHE A 4 -0.22 -17.06 24.85
C PHE A 4 0.20 -16.11 25.98
N ASN A 5 -0.27 -14.87 25.93
CA ASN A 5 -0.20 -13.94 27.05
C ASN A 5 -1.10 -14.44 28.19
N LYS A 6 -0.91 -13.90 29.40
CA LYS A 6 -1.81 -14.18 30.55
C LYS A 6 -3.28 -13.83 30.28
N ASP A 7 -3.52 -12.97 29.30
CA ASP A 7 -4.82 -12.50 28.84
C ASP A 7 -5.45 -13.39 27.73
N GLY A 8 -4.81 -14.50 27.36
CA GLY A 8 -5.31 -15.41 26.32
C GLY A 8 -5.04 -14.95 24.87
N SER A 9 -4.40 -13.80 24.67
CA SER A 9 -3.97 -13.34 23.35
C SER A 9 -2.69 -14.05 22.89
N LEU A 10 -2.61 -14.38 21.60
CA LEU A 10 -1.42 -14.95 20.97
C LEU A 10 -0.20 -14.03 21.17
N LYS A 11 0.90 -14.55 21.75
CA LYS A 11 2.17 -13.82 21.77
C LYS A 11 2.65 -13.67 20.33
N LEU A 12 2.80 -12.43 19.91
CA LEU A 12 3.49 -12.13 18.66
C LEU A 12 4.94 -12.63 18.77
N PRO A 13 5.44 -13.39 17.79
CA PRO A 13 6.83 -13.84 17.79
C PRO A 13 7.76 -12.62 17.80
N ALA A 14 8.83 -12.69 18.59
CA ALA A 14 9.73 -11.56 18.87
C ALA A 14 10.27 -10.87 17.59
N ASN A 15 10.47 -11.62 16.52
CA ASN A 15 10.91 -11.10 15.22
C ASN A 15 9.88 -10.15 14.57
N LEU A 16 8.58 -10.42 14.72
CA LEU A 16 7.51 -9.54 14.19
C LEU A 16 7.38 -8.27 15.02
N LEU A 17 7.54 -8.38 16.34
CA LEU A 17 7.56 -7.23 17.25
C LEU A 17 8.70 -6.26 16.91
N ARG A 18 9.92 -6.78 16.69
CA ARG A 18 11.07 -5.95 16.30
C ARG A 18 10.85 -5.25 14.97
N LYS A 19 10.35 -5.95 13.94
CA LYS A 19 10.03 -5.35 12.64
C LYS A 19 8.97 -4.24 12.75
N LYS A 20 7.95 -4.43 13.59
CA LYS A 20 6.92 -3.42 13.83
C LYS A 20 7.51 -2.18 14.50
N GLN A 21 8.34 -2.38 15.54
CA GLN A 21 9.02 -1.29 16.23
C GLN A 21 9.99 -0.53 15.32
N GLU A 22 10.77 -1.22 14.49
CA GLU A 22 11.66 -0.59 13.51
C GLU A 22 10.90 0.25 12.47
N LYS A 23 9.75 -0.24 11.99
CA LYS A 23 8.87 0.53 11.10
C LYS A 23 8.33 1.78 11.77
N GLU A 24 7.84 1.68 13.00
CA GLU A 24 7.34 2.81 13.77
C GLU A 24 8.43 3.86 14.02
N VAL A 25 9.66 3.42 14.33
CA VAL A 25 10.81 4.32 14.49
C VAL A 25 11.16 5.01 13.16
N LYS A 26 11.17 4.27 12.05
CA LYS A 26 11.40 4.84 10.71
C LYS A 26 10.32 5.86 10.35
N LEU A 27 9.05 5.56 10.60
CA LEU A 27 7.95 6.49 10.37
C LEU A 27 7.97 7.71 11.29
N LYS A 28 8.64 7.66 12.45
CA LYS A 28 8.81 8.84 13.30
C LYS A 28 9.99 9.72 12.93
N LYS A 29 11.09 9.12 12.45
CA LYS A 29 12.39 9.82 12.32
C LYS A 29 12.93 9.94 10.89
N GLY A 30 12.50 9.08 9.97
CA GLY A 30 13.04 9.01 8.62
C GLY A 30 12.15 9.72 7.60
N ASN A 31 12.73 10.28 6.55
CA ASN A 31 11.95 10.83 5.42
C ASN A 31 11.42 9.68 4.57
N CYS A 32 10.37 9.01 5.06
CA CYS A 32 9.78 7.87 4.38
C CYS A 32 8.25 7.94 4.35
N MET A 33 7.66 7.11 3.49
CA MET A 33 6.21 6.97 3.38
C MET A 33 5.85 5.48 3.43
N LEU A 34 4.77 5.18 4.14
CA LEU A 34 4.11 3.88 4.13
C LEU A 34 3.06 3.87 3.02
N ILE A 35 3.08 2.85 2.16
CA ILE A 35 2.06 2.63 1.14
C ILE A 35 1.43 1.26 1.36
N ASN A 36 0.11 1.22 1.47
CA ASN A 36 -0.68 -0.01 1.55
C ASN A 36 -1.66 -0.08 0.37
N ARG A 37 -1.72 -1.24 -0.30
CA ARG A 37 -2.60 -1.50 -1.45
C ARG A 37 -3.84 -2.28 -1.04
N GLU A 38 -5.01 -1.73 -1.30
CA GLU A 38 -6.29 -2.35 -0.95
C GLU A 38 -7.16 -2.52 -2.20
N ILE A 39 -7.91 -3.62 -2.28
CA ILE A 39 -8.94 -3.78 -3.31
C ILE A 39 -10.24 -3.19 -2.74
N VAL A 40 -10.73 -2.12 -3.36
CA VAL A 40 -11.98 -1.45 -2.94
C VAL A 40 -13.19 -2.10 -3.60
N SER A 41 -13.06 -2.53 -4.85
CA SER A 41 -14.11 -3.24 -5.56
C SER A 41 -13.50 -4.33 -6.43
N SER A 42 -13.97 -5.57 -6.24
CA SER A 42 -13.69 -6.71 -7.11
C SER A 42 -14.64 -6.79 -8.31
N THR A 43 -15.75 -6.03 -8.27
CA THR A 43 -16.78 -5.97 -9.32
C THR A 43 -16.43 -4.91 -10.36
N SER A 44 -16.61 -5.22 -11.64
CA SER A 44 -16.30 -4.31 -12.75
C SER A 44 -17.15 -3.03 -12.73
N PRO A 45 -16.56 -1.82 -12.88
CA PRO A 45 -15.12 -1.55 -12.98
C PRO A 45 -14.44 -1.75 -11.62
N LYS A 46 -13.41 -2.59 -11.62
CA LYS A 46 -12.73 -2.95 -10.39
C LYS A 46 -11.90 -1.76 -9.88
N LYS A 47 -11.71 -1.66 -8.57
CA LYS A 47 -11.09 -0.48 -7.93
C LYS A 47 -9.99 -0.90 -6.96
N CYS A 48 -8.86 -0.21 -7.03
CA CYS A 48 -7.75 -0.33 -6.09
C CYS A 48 -7.61 0.98 -5.31
N ALA A 49 -7.26 0.93 -4.03
CA ALA A 49 -6.88 2.08 -3.22
C ALA A 49 -5.43 1.95 -2.79
N LEU A 50 -4.69 3.05 -2.90
CA LEU A 50 -3.40 3.24 -2.26
C LEU A 50 -3.60 4.09 -1.01
N ASN A 51 -3.46 3.48 0.15
CA ASN A 51 -3.46 4.18 1.42
C ASN A 51 -2.01 4.62 1.70
N LEU A 52 -1.77 5.92 1.63
CA LEU A 52 -0.48 6.57 1.86
C LEU A 52 -0.44 7.14 3.27
N LYS A 53 0.64 6.89 3.98
CA LYS A 53 0.91 7.49 5.29
C LYS A 53 2.34 8.02 5.34
N LEU A 54 2.44 9.34 5.47
CA LEU A 54 3.72 10.05 5.56
C LEU A 54 4.35 9.86 6.93
N SER A 55 5.68 9.82 6.96
CA SER A 55 6.43 9.92 8.21
C SER A 55 6.18 11.26 8.91
N ASP A 56 6.31 11.25 10.23
CA ASP A 56 6.25 12.47 11.01
C ASP A 56 7.33 13.49 10.69
N ALA A 57 8.48 13.05 10.17
CA ALA A 57 9.59 13.90 9.77
C ALA A 57 9.30 14.74 8.51
N ILE A 58 8.30 14.35 7.72
CA ILE A 58 7.88 15.06 6.52
C ILE A 58 6.92 16.19 6.91
N SER A 59 7.37 17.43 6.75
CA SER A 59 6.58 18.64 7.03
C SER A 59 5.82 19.16 5.81
N ASP A 60 6.40 19.04 4.61
CA ASP A 60 5.75 19.41 3.35
C ASP A 60 5.13 18.18 2.68
N ASN A 61 3.80 18.17 2.55
CA ASN A 61 3.02 17.11 1.91
C ASN A 61 2.54 17.48 0.50
N ARG A 62 2.88 18.67 -0.02
CA ARG A 62 2.42 19.16 -1.34
C ARG A 62 2.90 18.27 -2.49
N PHE A 63 4.02 17.57 -2.30
CA PHE A 63 4.54 16.63 -3.28
C PHE A 63 3.55 15.49 -3.58
N VAL A 64 2.70 15.10 -2.62
CA VAL A 64 1.70 14.05 -2.83
C VAL A 64 0.70 14.48 -3.89
N ASP A 65 0.18 15.70 -3.77
CA ASP A 65 -0.76 16.28 -4.74
C ASP A 65 -0.09 16.51 -6.11
N ASN A 66 1.17 16.95 -6.13
CA ASN A 66 1.91 17.16 -7.38
C ASN A 66 2.15 15.84 -8.14
N ILE A 67 2.66 14.82 -7.44
CA ILE A 67 2.88 13.49 -8.04
C ILE A 67 1.57 12.88 -8.52
N TYR A 68 0.48 13.07 -7.77
CA TYR A 68 -0.85 12.63 -8.17
C TYR A 68 -1.35 13.36 -9.42
N LYS A 69 -1.20 14.68 -9.52
CA LYS A 69 -1.54 15.46 -10.73
C LYS A 69 -0.75 14.98 -11.95
N ASP A 70 0.57 14.81 -11.81
CA ASP A 70 1.42 14.30 -12.88
C ASP A 70 1.04 12.88 -13.31
N PHE A 71 0.46 12.10 -12.40
CA PHE A 71 -0.08 10.78 -12.70
C PHE A 71 -1.41 10.89 -13.45
N LEU A 72 -2.32 11.75 -12.98
CA LEU A 72 -3.63 11.96 -13.59
C LEU A 72 -3.53 12.45 -15.04
N GLU A 73 -2.59 13.35 -15.33
CA GLU A 73 -2.35 13.84 -16.70
C GLU A 73 -1.91 12.73 -17.68
N LYS A 74 -1.24 11.69 -17.17
CA LYS A 74 -0.70 10.58 -17.98
C LYS A 74 -1.59 9.35 -17.96
N SER A 75 -2.53 9.28 -17.02
CA SER A 75 -3.36 8.10 -16.79
C SER A 75 -4.65 8.19 -17.58
N SER A 76 -5.00 7.10 -18.26
CA SER A 76 -6.29 6.97 -18.94
C SER A 76 -7.41 6.46 -18.03
N VAL A 77 -7.10 6.13 -16.77
CA VAL A 77 -8.08 5.56 -15.83
C VAL A 77 -8.62 6.61 -14.87
N PRO A 78 -9.93 6.57 -14.55
CA PRO A 78 -10.50 7.41 -13.51
C PRO A 78 -9.79 7.14 -12.19
N SER A 79 -9.30 8.21 -11.55
CA SER A 79 -8.71 8.12 -10.23
C SER A 79 -9.16 9.31 -9.37
N LYS A 80 -9.10 9.12 -8.05
CA LYS A 80 -9.49 10.12 -7.07
C LYS A 80 -8.51 10.10 -5.90
N ILE A 81 -8.00 11.27 -5.54
CA ILE A 81 -7.29 11.46 -4.27
C ILE A 81 -8.26 11.93 -3.18
N ILE A 82 -8.15 11.33 -2.00
CA ILE A 82 -8.92 11.65 -0.80
C ILE A 82 -7.89 11.96 0.29
N LYS A 83 -7.88 13.20 0.77
CA LYS A 83 -7.06 13.59 1.91
C LYS A 83 -7.80 13.21 3.19
N MET A 84 -7.28 12.23 3.93
CA MET A 84 -7.88 11.80 5.20
C MET A 84 -7.38 12.63 6.37
N SER A 85 -6.09 12.99 6.35
CA SER A 85 -5.46 13.89 7.32
C SER A 85 -4.31 14.67 6.69
N GLU A 86 -3.53 15.40 7.48
CA GLU A 86 -2.33 16.08 6.97
C GLU A 86 -1.25 15.11 6.49
N LYS A 87 -1.19 13.90 7.05
CA LYS A 87 -0.16 12.90 6.74
C LYS A 87 -0.74 11.63 6.13
N GLU A 88 -2.05 11.53 5.98
CA GLU A 88 -2.72 10.34 5.44
C GLU A 88 -3.58 10.68 4.23
N PHE A 89 -3.36 9.94 3.15
CA PHE A 89 -4.02 10.12 1.87
C PHE A 89 -4.48 8.77 1.36
N ARG A 90 -5.59 8.76 0.62
CA ARG A 90 -6.11 7.59 -0.06
C ARG A 90 -6.30 7.91 -1.52
N ILE A 91 -5.62 7.18 -2.39
CA ILE A 91 -5.74 7.34 -3.84
C ILE A 91 -6.49 6.14 -4.39
N GLU A 92 -7.73 6.36 -4.83
CA GLU A 92 -8.55 5.36 -5.49
C GLU A 92 -8.30 5.41 -6.99
N ILE A 93 -8.00 4.26 -7.58
CA ILE A 93 -7.70 4.10 -9.00
C ILE A 93 -8.65 3.03 -9.52
N GLU A 94 -9.48 3.40 -10.49
CA GLU A 94 -10.21 2.41 -11.27
C GLU A 94 -9.20 1.65 -12.12
N THR A 95 -9.28 0.33 -12.11
CA THR A 95 -8.29 -0.49 -12.79
C THR A 95 -8.97 -1.64 -13.52
N HIS A 96 -8.49 -1.89 -14.74
CA HIS A 96 -8.72 -3.15 -15.42
C HIS A 96 -7.63 -4.10 -14.90
N PHE A 97 -7.94 -4.93 -13.88
CA PHE A 97 -6.99 -5.76 -13.09
C PHE A 97 -6.06 -6.71 -13.87
N LYS A 98 -6.01 -6.65 -15.20
CA LYS A 98 -5.06 -7.44 -15.98
C LYS A 98 -3.60 -7.21 -15.55
N ARG A 99 -3.24 -6.02 -15.02
CA ARG A 99 -1.97 -5.73 -14.32
C ARG A 99 -2.21 -4.52 -13.39
N CYS A 100 -1.91 -4.53 -12.08
CA CYS A 100 -1.98 -3.33 -11.19
C CYS A 100 -0.91 -2.26 -11.63
N SER A 101 -0.80 -1.95 -12.93
CA SER A 101 0.27 -1.19 -13.58
C SER A 101 0.20 0.30 -13.26
N ASP A 102 -1.00 0.87 -13.19
CA ASP A 102 -1.22 2.24 -12.74
C ASP A 102 -0.83 2.43 -11.28
N CYS A 103 -1.20 1.48 -10.42
CA CYS A 103 -0.79 1.47 -9.01
C CYS A 103 0.74 1.39 -8.88
N ASN A 104 1.39 0.51 -9.65
CA ASN A 104 2.85 0.38 -9.67
C ASN A 104 3.52 1.65 -10.18
N SER A 105 2.99 2.25 -11.25
CA SER A 105 3.51 3.49 -11.84
C SER A 105 3.48 4.63 -10.82
N LEU A 106 2.36 4.80 -10.13
CA LEU A 106 2.23 5.83 -9.10
C LEU A 106 3.16 5.57 -7.92
N ILE A 107 3.29 4.32 -7.46
CA ILE A 107 4.23 3.94 -6.41
C ILE A 107 5.68 4.22 -6.82
N ASN A 108 6.06 3.94 -8.06
CA ASN A 108 7.41 4.19 -8.55
C ASN A 108 7.72 5.69 -8.58
N LYS A 109 6.78 6.56 -8.98
CA LYS A 109 6.99 8.01 -8.87
C LYS A 109 7.24 8.46 -7.43
N PHE A 110 6.53 7.89 -6.48
CA PHE A 110 6.81 8.16 -5.06
C PHE A 110 8.18 7.63 -4.64
N ARG A 111 8.60 6.46 -5.14
CA ARG A 111 9.94 5.91 -4.86
C ARG A 111 11.02 6.85 -5.35
N ASP A 112 10.88 7.36 -6.57
CA ASP A 112 11.83 8.29 -7.18
C ASP A 112 11.93 9.59 -6.37
N PHE A 113 10.79 10.12 -5.90
CA PHE A 113 10.77 11.35 -5.10
C PHE A 113 11.39 11.19 -3.69
N LEU A 114 11.23 10.01 -3.09
CA LEU A 114 11.71 9.73 -1.72
C LEU A 114 13.04 8.98 -1.69
N ASP A 115 13.80 8.95 -2.79
CA ASP A 115 15.07 8.22 -2.89
C ASP A 115 14.97 6.74 -2.45
N ASN A 116 13.91 6.06 -2.89
CA ASN A 116 13.54 4.70 -2.50
C ASN A 116 13.21 4.49 -1.00
N ASN A 117 13.01 5.56 -0.22
CA ASN A 117 12.57 5.48 1.18
C ASN A 117 11.05 5.26 1.29
N ILE A 118 10.58 4.12 0.78
CA ILE A 118 9.17 3.70 0.88
C ILE A 118 9.07 2.38 1.61
N ILE A 119 8.14 2.34 2.57
CA ILE A 119 7.72 1.13 3.25
C ILE A 119 6.46 0.65 2.53
N GLU A 120 6.60 -0.33 1.64
CA GLU A 120 5.45 -0.94 0.98
C GLU A 120 4.91 -2.10 1.82
N GLU A 121 3.64 -2.04 2.19
CA GLU A 121 2.92 -3.18 2.74
C GLU A 121 2.14 -3.87 1.63
N LYS A 122 2.50 -5.14 1.39
CA LYS A 122 1.74 -6.03 0.51
C LYS A 122 0.32 -6.17 1.07
N GLY A 123 -0.62 -5.41 0.52
CA GLY A 123 -2.04 -5.65 0.72
C GLY A 123 -2.63 -6.52 -0.39
N VAL A 124 -3.96 -6.60 -0.47
CA VAL A 124 -4.69 -7.62 -1.25
C VAL A 124 -4.56 -7.45 -2.79
N CYS A 125 -4.13 -6.29 -3.34
CA CYS A 125 -3.81 -6.12 -4.80
C CYS A 125 -2.45 -6.72 -5.18
N SER A 126 -1.72 -7.37 -4.27
CA SER A 126 -0.41 -7.95 -4.59
C SER A 126 -0.62 -9.28 -5.31
N TYR A 127 -0.75 -9.27 -6.64
CA TYR A 127 -0.66 -10.51 -7.42
C TYR A 127 0.76 -11.07 -7.26
N GLU A 128 0.91 -12.11 -6.45
CA GLU A 128 2.14 -12.89 -6.39
C GLU A 128 2.24 -13.74 -7.65
N GLY A 129 2.99 -13.26 -8.64
CA GLY A 129 3.57 -14.13 -9.64
C GLY A 129 4.56 -15.08 -8.95
N ASN A 130 4.11 -16.30 -8.65
CA ASN A 130 4.89 -17.46 -8.23
C ASN A 130 6.02 -17.22 -7.20
N SER A 131 5.71 -17.41 -5.91
CA SER A 131 6.38 -18.44 -5.08
C SER A 131 5.91 -18.37 -3.63
N PHE A 132 5.30 -19.47 -3.17
CA PHE A 132 5.11 -19.84 -1.76
C PHE A 132 4.18 -18.97 -0.89
N SER A 133 2.86 -19.14 -1.07
CA SER A 133 2.02 -19.83 -0.08
C SER A 133 0.54 -19.81 -0.51
N LYS A 134 -0.09 -20.97 -0.43
CA LYS A 134 -1.48 -21.24 -0.81
C LYS A 134 -2.47 -20.37 -0.04
N ASN A 135 -3.41 -19.74 -0.75
CA ASN A 135 -4.87 -19.87 -0.60
C ASN A 135 -5.59 -18.66 -1.22
N PHE A 136 -5.74 -18.66 -2.55
CA PHE A 136 -6.93 -18.06 -3.15
C PHE A 136 -7.76 -19.21 -3.71
N CYS A 137 -8.75 -19.64 -2.93
CA CYS A 137 -9.89 -20.37 -3.46
C CYS A 137 -10.67 -19.41 -4.35
N TYR A 138 -10.65 -19.65 -5.66
CA TYR A 138 -11.86 -19.89 -6.43
C TYR A 138 -11.42 -20.54 -7.74
N GLU A 139 -11.81 -21.81 -7.88
CA GLU A 139 -11.81 -22.50 -9.16
C GLU A 139 -12.71 -21.70 -10.10
N ASP A 140 -12.14 -21.03 -11.09
CA ASP A 140 -12.86 -20.70 -12.31
C ASP A 140 -12.26 -21.55 -13.42
N TYR A 141 -12.89 -22.71 -13.58
CA TYR A 141 -12.90 -23.49 -14.81
C TYR A 141 -13.22 -22.53 -15.97
N PHE A 142 -12.31 -22.45 -16.94
CA PHE A 142 -12.66 -22.08 -18.31
C PHE A 142 -12.77 -23.39 -19.10
N ASP A 143 -14.00 -23.85 -19.30
CA ASP A 143 -14.44 -24.46 -20.57
C ASP A 143 -15.32 -23.42 -21.29
#